data_AF-A0A957SRI7-F1
#
_entry.id   AF-A0A957SRI7-F1
#
_cell.length_a   1.000
_cell.length_b   1.000
_cell.length_c   1.000
_cell.angle_alpha   90.00
_cell.angle_beta   90.00
_cell.angle_gamma   90.00
#
_symmetry.space_group_name_H-M   'P 1'
#
loop_
_entity.id
_entity.type
_entity.pdbx_description
1 polymer ?
#
loop_
_entity_poly.entity_id
_entity_poly.type
_entity_poly.pdbx_seq_one_letter_code
_entity_poly.pdbx_strand_id
1 'polypeptide(L)'
;AAANQGVLGGFCNVAMLCKAIYGRLPDKLPATLEAVIDGSVKTGLYLVPVKQWNQMAITRMVKHGQANANRAMPNVLLDRLPEWLRPQAKAAERHWLDTLAAALALHKAQYWADVEALAYEACPPLALFEHGCDWLHVGKDLRRAYSHVMRQAMNANAEVDHEDYDTARSASEAFLGQWPADKRHCVLLGAAAYLYAQGPQNGEPVRDALIWQLGRKRDGAGNDNCRGNGREPGIAQAMLAALRQIGLLGEPVWTSQGAVLHYRDEPSAKCAGVPVRLNGVWLNWLNSRNGHQYTRMSDVPPAERDQAKARIADFVQDRFQGMMLFTEVTDNGPNGLRVVTRTLHGNLFGFVQRDHELAAIRYDQWRIAWATAVDGNLLSVLTPAV
;
A
#
# COMPACT_ATOMS: atom_id res chain seq x y z
N ALA A 1 29.34 -3.79 -28.41
CA ALA A 1 28.63 -3.58 -27.13
C ALA A 1 28.93 -4.68 -26.10
N ALA A 2 28.67 -5.97 -26.39
CA ALA A 2 28.87 -7.07 -25.42
C ALA A 2 30.29 -7.16 -24.80
N ALA A 3 31.35 -6.91 -25.58
CA ALA A 3 32.72 -6.88 -25.08
C ALA A 3 33.01 -5.74 -24.07
N ASN A 4 32.15 -4.72 -24.03
CA ASN A 4 32.25 -3.55 -23.14
C ASN A 4 31.25 -3.61 -21.97
N GLN A 5 30.58 -4.75 -21.76
CA GLN A 5 29.60 -4.91 -20.69
C GLN A 5 30.24 -4.63 -19.32
N GLY A 6 29.54 -3.83 -18.51
CA GLY A 6 29.98 -3.45 -17.17
C GLY A 6 31.08 -2.38 -17.11
N VAL A 7 31.65 -1.92 -18.24
CA VAL A 7 32.75 -0.93 -18.23
C VAL A 7 32.28 0.44 -17.74
N LEU A 8 31.12 0.92 -18.21
CA LEU A 8 30.51 2.17 -17.73
C LEU A 8 30.21 2.11 -16.23
N GLY A 9 29.56 1.04 -15.76
CA GLY A 9 29.26 0.85 -14.34
C GLY A 9 30.53 0.81 -13.48
N GLY A 10 31.55 0.09 -13.94
CA GLY A 10 32.87 0.06 -13.29
C GLY A 10 33.55 1.43 -13.24
N PHE A 11 33.49 2.20 -14.33
CA PHE A 11 34.06 3.54 -14.41
C PHE A 11 33.39 4.50 -13.43
N CYS A 12 32.05 4.51 -13.39
CA CYS A 12 31.28 5.31 -12.44
C CYS A 12 31.60 4.91 -10.98
N ASN A 13 31.68 3.61 -10.69
CA ASN A 13 32.08 3.13 -9.36
C ASN A 13 33.48 3.64 -8.97
N VAL A 14 34.47 3.52 -9.85
CA VAL A 14 35.83 4.02 -9.61
C VAL A 14 35.84 5.52 -9.34
N ALA A 15 35.10 6.31 -10.14
CA ALA A 15 35.02 7.75 -9.97
C ALA A 15 34.40 8.15 -8.62
N MET A 16 33.30 7.49 -8.22
CA MET A 16 32.68 7.68 -6.90
C MET A 16 33.66 7.35 -5.77
N LEU A 17 34.35 6.20 -5.88
CA LEU A 17 35.35 5.77 -4.90
C LEU A 17 36.51 6.77 -4.79
N CYS A 18 37.02 7.28 -5.91
CA CYS A 18 38.06 8.31 -5.90
C CYS A 18 37.61 9.58 -5.19
N LYS A 19 36.40 10.07 -5.49
CA LYS A 19 35.86 11.26 -4.83
C LYS A 19 35.66 11.03 -3.33
N ALA A 20 35.19 9.85 -2.91
CA ALA A 20 34.98 9.51 -1.52
C ALA A 20 36.31 9.40 -0.73
N ILE A 21 37.27 8.63 -1.24
CA ILE A 21 38.54 8.34 -0.54
C ILE A 21 39.54 9.50 -0.63
N TYR A 22 39.57 10.21 -1.76
CA TYR A 22 40.58 11.25 -2.04
C TYR A 22 40.03 12.67 -2.01
N GLY A 23 38.71 12.87 -1.90
CA GLY A 23 38.07 14.18 -1.95
C GLY A 23 38.03 14.82 -3.34
N ARG A 24 38.60 14.17 -4.37
CA ARG A 24 38.71 14.67 -5.74
C ARG A 24 38.65 13.54 -6.78
N LEU A 25 38.32 13.91 -8.01
CA LEU A 25 38.49 13.02 -9.16
C LEU A 25 39.97 12.96 -9.58
N PRO A 26 40.41 11.90 -10.26
CA PRO A 26 41.75 11.83 -10.84
C PRO A 26 42.01 12.96 -11.84
N ASP A 27 43.21 13.52 -11.82
CA ASP A 27 43.60 14.61 -12.73
C ASP A 27 43.65 14.16 -14.21
N LYS A 28 43.81 12.84 -14.44
CA LYS A 28 43.80 12.22 -15.78
C LYS A 28 42.89 10.99 -15.77
N LEU A 29 41.79 11.09 -16.50
CA LEU A 29 40.87 9.98 -16.76
C LEU A 29 41.27 9.24 -18.05
N PRO A 30 41.04 7.92 -18.15
CA PRO A 30 41.38 7.14 -19.35
C PRO A 30 40.52 7.50 -20.57
N ALA A 31 39.36 8.12 -20.35
CA ALA A 31 38.44 8.64 -21.36
C ALA A 31 37.47 9.63 -20.71
N THR A 32 36.77 10.45 -21.51
CA THR A 32 35.64 11.26 -21.03
C THR A 32 34.44 10.38 -20.73
N LEU A 33 33.54 10.81 -19.84
CA LEU A 33 32.31 10.06 -19.54
C LEU A 33 31.47 9.83 -20.80
N GLU A 34 31.36 10.83 -21.67
CA GLU A 34 30.64 10.70 -22.95
C GLU A 34 31.25 9.61 -23.85
N ALA A 35 32.59 9.56 -23.98
CA ALA A 35 33.26 8.53 -24.77
C ALA A 35 33.05 7.12 -24.20
N VAL A 36 32.96 6.98 -22.87
CA VAL A 36 32.64 5.70 -22.21
C VAL A 36 31.17 5.33 -22.46
N ILE A 37 30.23 6.28 -22.36
CA ILE A 37 28.81 6.05 -22.66
C ILE A 37 28.63 5.62 -24.12
N ASP A 38 29.22 6.37 -25.05
CA ASP A 38 29.17 6.09 -26.48
C ASP A 38 29.75 4.71 -26.79
N GLY A 39 30.93 4.40 -26.25
CA GLY A 39 31.57 3.10 -26.47
C GLY A 39 30.84 1.92 -25.82
N SER A 40 30.18 2.12 -24.68
CA SER A 40 29.44 1.06 -23.99
C SER A 40 28.06 0.81 -24.61
N VAL A 41 27.36 1.85 -25.06
CA VAL A 41 25.92 1.78 -25.38
C VAL A 41 25.61 2.06 -26.85
N LYS A 42 26.37 2.93 -27.54
CA LYS A 42 26.01 3.42 -28.88
C LYS A 42 26.86 2.82 -30.01
N THR A 43 28.18 2.95 -29.92
CA THR A 43 29.10 2.76 -31.06
C THR A 43 29.98 1.51 -30.93
N GLY A 44 30.08 0.92 -29.73
CA GLY A 44 30.92 -0.26 -29.51
C GLY A 44 32.42 0.02 -29.56
N LEU A 45 32.85 1.28 -29.38
CA LEU A 45 34.27 1.68 -29.31
C LEU A 45 35.07 0.77 -28.36
N TYR A 46 36.34 0.58 -28.66
CA TYR A 46 37.23 -0.27 -27.87
C TYR A 46 37.50 0.33 -26.49
N LEU A 47 36.88 -0.20 -25.42
CA LEU A 47 37.00 0.32 -24.04
C LEU A 47 37.94 -0.51 -23.14
N VAL A 48 38.77 -1.39 -23.71
CA VAL A 48 39.75 -2.17 -22.92
C VAL A 48 40.69 -1.29 -22.09
N PRO A 49 41.20 -0.13 -22.58
CA PRO A 49 42.02 0.75 -21.75
C PRO A 49 41.27 1.26 -20.50
N VAL A 50 39.97 1.56 -20.64
CA VAL A 50 39.12 2.00 -19.51
C VAL A 50 38.92 0.85 -18.52
N LYS A 51 38.69 -0.37 -19.01
CA LYS A 51 38.57 -1.58 -18.17
C LYS A 51 39.85 -1.85 -17.37
N GLN A 52 41.01 -1.77 -18.02
CA GLN A 52 42.31 -1.93 -17.36
C GLN A 52 42.56 -0.84 -16.32
N TRP A 53 42.23 0.41 -16.64
CA TRP A 53 42.35 1.51 -15.71
C TRP A 53 41.44 1.34 -14.49
N ASN A 54 40.19 0.93 -14.68
CA ASN A 54 39.26 0.64 -13.57
C ASN A 54 39.84 -0.41 -12.63
N GLN A 55 40.31 -1.54 -13.18
CA GLN A 55 40.91 -2.64 -12.42
C GLN A 55 42.15 -2.18 -11.62
N MET A 56 43.03 -1.41 -12.26
CA MET A 56 44.20 -0.84 -11.61
C MET A 56 43.80 0.10 -10.47
N ALA A 57 42.86 1.01 -10.72
CA ALA A 57 42.44 2.05 -9.79
C ALA A 57 41.81 1.46 -8.52
N ILE A 58 40.83 0.55 -8.65
CA ILE A 58 40.19 -0.09 -7.49
C ILE A 58 41.19 -0.92 -6.67
N THR A 59 42.10 -1.64 -7.32
CA THR A 59 43.12 -2.44 -6.63
C THR A 59 44.07 -1.54 -5.83
N ARG A 60 44.47 -0.39 -6.40
CA ARG A 60 45.31 0.59 -5.69
C ARG A 60 44.58 1.25 -4.53
N MET A 61 43.30 1.60 -4.71
CA MET A 61 42.49 2.18 -3.63
C MET A 61 42.39 1.26 -2.42
N VAL A 62 42.15 -0.04 -2.65
CA VAL A 62 42.12 -1.04 -1.57
C VAL A 62 43.47 -1.16 -0.87
N LYS A 63 44.58 -1.25 -1.63
CA LYS A 63 45.93 -1.27 -1.05
C LYS A 63 46.25 0.00 -0.24
N HIS A 64 45.86 1.17 -0.73
CA HIS A 64 46.02 2.42 0.01
C HIS A 64 45.24 2.42 1.32
N GLY A 65 44.01 1.91 1.33
CA GLY A 65 43.19 1.79 2.54
C GLY A 65 43.73 0.75 3.55
N GLN A 66 44.37 -0.32 3.07
CA GLN A 66 45.08 -1.28 3.92
C GLN A 66 46.28 -0.61 4.62
N ALA A 67 47.03 0.23 3.91
CA ALA A 67 48.22 0.89 4.42
C ALA A 67 47.94 2.17 5.23
N ASN A 68 46.82 2.86 4.98
CA ASN A 68 46.48 4.14 5.61
C ASN A 68 45.00 4.19 5.99
N ALA A 69 44.73 4.30 7.28
CA ALA A 69 43.36 4.36 7.82
C ALA A 69 42.56 5.57 7.29
N ASN A 70 43.20 6.69 6.98
CA ASN A 70 42.53 7.86 6.37
C ASN A 70 42.14 7.65 4.90
N ARG A 71 42.55 6.53 4.31
CA ARG A 71 42.19 6.10 2.95
C ARG A 71 41.40 4.80 2.95
N ALA A 72 40.95 4.34 4.12
CA ALA A 72 40.10 3.16 4.25
C ALA A 72 38.77 3.38 3.51
N MET A 73 38.16 2.27 3.11
CA MET A 73 36.97 2.28 2.25
C MET A 73 35.72 2.63 3.06
N PRO A 74 34.86 3.57 2.61
CA PRO A 74 33.56 3.79 3.25
C PRO A 74 32.73 2.50 3.18
N ASN A 75 32.06 2.15 4.28
CA ASN A 75 31.25 0.93 4.36
C ASN A 75 30.16 0.91 3.29
N VAL A 76 29.49 2.05 3.08
CA VAL A 76 28.40 2.18 2.10
C VAL A 76 28.83 1.92 0.65
N LEU A 77 30.13 1.95 0.36
CA LEU A 77 30.66 1.71 -0.99
C LEU A 77 31.34 0.35 -1.14
N LEU A 78 31.42 -0.49 -0.10
CA LEU A 78 32.04 -1.82 -0.20
C LEU A 78 31.38 -2.71 -1.25
N ASP A 79 30.05 -2.61 -1.37
CA ASP A 79 29.29 -3.38 -2.36
C ASP A 79 29.51 -2.91 -3.82
N ARG A 80 30.12 -1.74 -4.01
CA ARG A 80 30.53 -1.25 -5.33
C ARG A 80 31.85 -1.87 -5.80
N LEU A 81 32.59 -2.55 -4.91
CA LEU A 81 33.76 -3.34 -5.28
C LEU A 81 33.34 -4.68 -5.90
N PRO A 82 34.14 -5.20 -6.85
CA PRO A 82 34.01 -6.59 -7.28
C PRO A 82 34.11 -7.55 -6.10
N GLU A 83 33.37 -8.66 -6.15
CA GLU A 83 33.30 -9.67 -5.08
C GLU A 83 34.68 -10.17 -4.65
N TRP A 84 35.59 -10.39 -5.59
CA TRP A 84 36.95 -10.87 -5.31
C TRP A 84 37.82 -9.86 -4.54
N LEU A 85 37.46 -8.57 -4.57
CA LEU A 85 38.21 -7.50 -3.93
C LEU A 85 37.57 -7.02 -2.62
N ARG A 86 36.26 -7.22 -2.44
CA ARG A 86 35.51 -6.80 -1.24
C ARG A 86 36.12 -7.35 0.07
N PRO A 87 36.50 -8.63 0.19
CA PRO A 87 37.11 -9.17 1.42
C PRO A 87 38.48 -8.57 1.76
N GLN A 88 39.15 -7.97 0.78
CA GLN A 88 40.48 -7.37 0.96
C GLN A 88 40.39 -5.91 1.41
N ALA A 89 39.24 -5.27 1.25
CA ALA A 89 39.05 -3.86 1.58
C ALA A 89 38.97 -3.66 3.10
N LYS A 90 39.85 -2.80 3.63
CA LYS A 90 39.71 -2.31 5.00
C LYS A 90 38.60 -1.26 5.03
N ALA A 91 37.53 -1.55 5.77
CA ALA A 91 36.47 -0.59 6.04
C ALA A 91 36.98 0.56 6.92
N ALA A 92 36.52 1.78 6.64
CA ALA A 92 36.76 2.93 7.48
C ALA A 92 35.91 2.80 8.76
N GLU A 93 36.52 3.06 9.92
CA GLU A 93 35.80 3.06 11.20
C GLU A 93 34.83 4.26 11.29
N ARG A 94 35.22 5.40 10.73
CA ARG A 94 34.40 6.61 10.63
C ARG A 94 34.67 7.31 9.31
N HIS A 95 33.63 7.51 8.50
CA HIS A 95 33.72 8.22 7.22
C HIS A 95 32.48 9.10 7.03
N TRP A 96 32.66 10.33 6.53
CA TRP A 96 31.56 11.30 6.36
C TRP A 96 30.42 10.75 5.48
N LEU A 97 30.76 9.97 4.46
CA LEU A 97 29.77 9.35 3.55
C LEU A 97 28.95 8.26 4.27
N ASP A 98 29.54 7.52 5.20
CA ASP A 98 28.82 6.53 6.00
C ASP A 98 27.87 7.24 6.97
N THR A 99 28.31 8.35 7.58
CA THR A 99 27.44 9.21 8.41
C THR A 99 26.27 9.78 7.61
N LEU A 100 26.52 10.28 6.39
CA LEU A 100 25.47 10.78 5.50
C LEU A 100 24.49 9.68 5.09
N ALA A 101 25.00 8.51 4.71
CA ALA A 101 24.18 7.37 4.32
C ALA A 101 23.30 6.89 5.48
N ALA A 102 23.85 6.81 6.69
CA ALA A 102 23.10 6.46 7.90
C ALA A 102 22.01 7.52 8.21
N ALA A 103 22.34 8.81 8.10
CA ALA A 103 21.36 9.89 8.29
C ALA A 103 20.23 9.84 7.25
N LEU A 104 20.54 9.56 5.98
CA LEU A 104 19.54 9.38 4.93
C LEU A 104 18.67 8.15 5.18
N ALA A 105 19.25 7.04 5.64
CA ALA A 105 18.50 5.83 5.97
C ALA A 105 17.55 6.08 7.16
N LEU A 106 18.02 6.78 8.20
CA LEU A 106 17.19 7.19 9.34
C LEU A 106 16.06 8.12 8.91
N HIS A 107 16.37 9.13 8.10
CA HIS A 107 15.35 10.05 7.58
C HIS A 107 14.32 9.32 6.72
N LYS A 108 14.74 8.39 5.86
CA LYS A 108 13.84 7.53 5.08
C LYS A 108 12.95 6.70 6.00
N ALA A 109 13.50 6.09 7.05
CA ALA A 109 12.73 5.29 8.00
C ALA A 109 11.69 6.15 8.74
N GLN A 110 12.09 7.35 9.21
CA GLN A 110 11.17 8.29 9.85
C GLN A 110 10.06 8.75 8.89
N TYR A 111 10.42 9.13 7.66
CA TYR A 111 9.45 9.52 6.65
C TYR A 111 8.42 8.40 6.39
N TRP A 112 8.87 7.15 6.30
CA TRP A 112 7.95 6.01 6.13
C TRP A 112 7.05 5.80 7.36
N ALA A 113 7.60 5.92 8.57
CA ALA A 113 6.81 5.84 9.79
C ALA A 113 5.73 6.94 9.85
N ASP A 114 6.08 8.18 9.45
CA ASP A 114 5.13 9.29 9.40
C ASP A 114 4.05 9.07 8.33
N VAL A 115 4.42 8.54 7.16
CA VAL A 115 3.47 8.16 6.10
C VAL A 115 2.54 7.04 6.57
N GLU A 116 3.05 6.02 7.26
CA GLU A 116 2.26 4.93 7.81
C GLU A 116 1.31 5.42 8.91
N ALA A 117 1.76 6.32 9.78
CA ALA A 117 0.91 6.95 10.79
C ALA A 117 -0.22 7.75 10.14
N LEU A 118 0.09 8.57 9.14
CA LEU A 118 -0.92 9.30 8.36
C LEU A 118 -1.90 8.37 7.65
N ALA A 119 -1.41 7.27 7.06
CA ALA A 119 -2.25 6.27 6.40
C ALA A 119 -3.17 5.55 7.39
N TYR A 120 -2.71 5.33 8.63
CA TYR A 120 -3.51 4.74 9.70
C TYR A 120 -4.60 5.70 10.22
N GLU A 121 -4.35 7.01 10.17
CA GLU A 121 -5.35 8.02 10.49
C GLU A 121 -6.33 8.27 9.34
N ALA A 122 -5.87 8.08 8.09
CA ALA A 122 -6.67 8.28 6.90
C ALA A 122 -7.85 7.30 6.85
N CYS A 123 -9.04 7.83 7.04
CA CYS A 123 -10.27 7.08 6.89
C CYS A 123 -10.94 7.40 5.55
N PRO A 124 -11.52 6.40 4.86
CA PRO A 124 -12.27 6.62 3.64
C PRO A 124 -13.46 7.57 3.87
N PRO A 125 -13.73 8.50 2.95
CA PRO A 125 -14.84 9.44 3.10
C PRO A 125 -16.19 8.72 2.96
N LEU A 126 -17.20 9.16 3.71
CA LEU A 126 -18.53 8.54 3.75
C LEU A 126 -19.16 8.40 2.35
N ALA A 127 -19.01 9.41 1.49
CA ALA A 127 -19.55 9.42 0.14
C ALA A 127 -19.08 8.23 -0.71
N LEU A 128 -17.88 7.67 -0.44
CA LEU A 128 -17.42 6.45 -1.10
C LEU A 128 -18.36 5.27 -0.85
N PHE A 129 -18.84 5.14 0.39
CA PHE A 129 -19.72 4.07 0.80
C PHE A 129 -21.16 4.30 0.34
N GLU A 130 -21.63 5.55 0.37
CA GLU A 130 -22.95 5.93 -0.13
C GLU A 130 -23.09 5.66 -1.62
N HIS A 131 -22.06 5.98 -2.42
CA HIS A 131 -22.08 5.70 -3.86
C HIS A 131 -21.73 4.25 -4.22
N GLY A 132 -21.00 3.54 -3.35
CA GLY A 132 -20.60 2.16 -3.58
C GLY A 132 -21.58 1.10 -3.07
N CYS A 133 -22.54 1.46 -2.21
CA CYS A 133 -23.37 0.52 -1.45
C CYS A 133 -24.13 -0.48 -2.33
N ASP A 134 -24.83 0.00 -3.35
CA ASP A 134 -25.64 -0.82 -4.25
C ASP A 134 -24.80 -1.81 -5.06
N TRP A 135 -23.52 -1.49 -5.24
CA TRP A 135 -22.57 -2.25 -6.06
C TRP A 135 -21.60 -3.09 -5.23
N LEU A 136 -21.75 -3.13 -3.89
CA LEU A 136 -20.87 -3.90 -3.00
C LEU A 136 -20.73 -5.37 -3.41
N HIS A 137 -21.84 -6.00 -3.78
CA HIS A 137 -21.86 -7.41 -4.16
C HIS A 137 -21.04 -7.65 -5.44
N VAL A 138 -21.17 -6.77 -6.44
CA VAL A 138 -20.37 -6.82 -7.67
C VAL A 138 -18.90 -6.51 -7.39
N GLY A 139 -18.63 -5.51 -6.54
CA GLY A 139 -17.27 -5.16 -6.12
C GLY A 139 -16.56 -6.30 -5.38
N LYS A 140 -17.31 -7.06 -4.57
CA LYS A 140 -16.83 -8.29 -3.93
C LYS A 140 -16.46 -9.36 -4.96
N ASP A 141 -17.23 -9.51 -6.02
CA ASP A 141 -16.95 -10.46 -7.10
C ASP A 141 -15.73 -10.04 -7.93
N LEU A 142 -15.55 -8.74 -8.21
CA LEU A 142 -14.32 -8.20 -8.80
C LEU A 142 -13.09 -8.52 -7.92
N ARG A 143 -13.19 -8.31 -6.60
CA ARG A 143 -12.13 -8.69 -5.68
C ARG A 143 -11.87 -10.20 -5.72
N ARG A 144 -12.91 -11.02 -5.79
CA ARG A 144 -12.76 -12.47 -5.88
C ARG A 144 -11.98 -12.88 -7.13
N ALA A 145 -12.25 -12.26 -8.28
CA ALA A 145 -11.51 -12.51 -9.53
C ALA A 145 -10.02 -12.22 -9.36
N TYR A 146 -9.66 -11.06 -8.81
CA TYR A 146 -8.27 -10.69 -8.51
C TYR A 146 -7.61 -11.62 -7.49
N SER A 147 -8.26 -11.84 -6.34
CA SER A 147 -7.71 -12.68 -5.27
C SER A 147 -7.63 -14.16 -5.64
N HIS A 148 -8.34 -14.62 -6.67
CA HIS A 148 -8.18 -15.98 -7.19
C HIS A 148 -6.82 -16.12 -7.88
N VAL A 149 -6.47 -15.20 -8.78
CA VAL A 149 -5.17 -15.18 -9.47
C VAL A 149 -4.03 -15.05 -8.46
N MET A 150 -4.11 -14.08 -7.55
CA MET A 150 -3.04 -13.85 -6.57
C MET A 150 -2.82 -15.05 -5.65
N ARG A 151 -3.89 -15.78 -5.27
CA ARG A 151 -3.75 -17.00 -4.46
C ARG A 151 -3.14 -18.16 -5.26
N GLN A 152 -3.46 -18.27 -6.55
CA GLN A 152 -2.83 -19.27 -7.42
C GLN A 152 -1.33 -19.01 -7.56
N ALA A 153 -0.95 -17.75 -7.79
CA ALA A 153 0.44 -17.31 -7.83
C ALA A 153 1.20 -17.65 -6.54
N MET A 154 0.66 -17.26 -5.38
CA MET A 154 1.27 -17.54 -4.07
C MET A 154 1.36 -19.04 -3.72
N ASN A 155 0.47 -19.87 -4.28
CA ASN A 155 0.53 -21.31 -4.07
C ASN A 155 1.55 -21.99 -5.02
N ALA A 156 1.79 -21.41 -6.19
CA ALA A 156 2.74 -21.91 -7.18
C ALA A 156 4.18 -21.48 -6.86
N ASN A 157 4.36 -20.23 -6.42
CA ASN A 157 5.63 -19.59 -6.16
C ASN A 157 5.69 -19.03 -4.73
N ALA A 158 6.88 -19.03 -4.12
CA ALA A 158 7.08 -18.44 -2.80
C ALA A 158 6.88 -16.92 -2.78
N GLU A 159 7.07 -16.25 -3.92
CA GLU A 159 6.86 -14.82 -4.12
C GLU A 159 6.07 -14.58 -5.41
N VAL A 160 5.27 -13.50 -5.41
CA VAL A 160 4.48 -13.06 -6.56
C VAL A 160 5.36 -12.21 -7.47
N ASP A 161 5.46 -12.58 -8.74
CA ASP A 161 6.29 -11.86 -9.71
C ASP A 161 5.50 -10.85 -10.56
N HIS A 162 6.18 -10.20 -11.51
CA HIS A 162 5.54 -9.22 -12.40
C HIS A 162 4.51 -9.82 -13.36
N GLU A 163 4.67 -11.08 -13.78
CA GLU A 163 3.74 -11.76 -14.69
C GLU A 163 2.44 -12.11 -13.96
N ASP A 164 2.53 -12.49 -12.68
CA ASP A 164 1.37 -12.70 -11.82
C ASP A 164 0.52 -11.44 -11.67
N TYR A 165 1.16 -10.28 -11.46
CA TYR A 165 0.45 -8.99 -11.39
C TYR A 165 -0.20 -8.62 -12.73
N ASP A 166 0.46 -8.88 -13.87
CA ASP A 166 -0.12 -8.62 -15.19
C ASP A 166 -1.27 -9.60 -15.53
N THR A 167 -1.21 -10.83 -15.01
CA THR A 167 -2.31 -11.81 -15.10
C THR A 167 -3.50 -11.36 -14.25
N ALA A 168 -3.24 -10.91 -13.01
CA ALA A 168 -4.27 -10.41 -12.11
C ALA A 168 -4.94 -9.14 -12.65
N ARG A 169 -4.15 -8.27 -13.30
CA ARG A 169 -4.64 -7.11 -14.06
C ARG A 169 -5.57 -7.53 -15.19
N SER A 170 -5.14 -8.46 -16.03
CA SER A 170 -5.94 -8.95 -17.16
C SER A 170 -7.26 -9.58 -16.71
N ALA A 171 -7.25 -10.33 -15.60
CA ALA A 171 -8.47 -10.89 -15.01
C ALA A 171 -9.44 -9.82 -14.48
N SER A 172 -8.89 -8.78 -13.84
CA SER A 172 -9.67 -7.67 -13.29
C SER A 172 -10.29 -6.81 -14.41
N GLU A 173 -9.52 -6.51 -15.45
CA GLU A 173 -10.00 -5.81 -16.64
C GLU A 173 -11.04 -6.62 -17.42
N ALA A 174 -10.84 -7.94 -17.55
CA ALA A 174 -11.80 -8.83 -18.19
C ALA A 174 -13.14 -8.87 -17.43
N PHE A 175 -13.10 -8.89 -16.09
CA PHE A 175 -14.30 -8.78 -15.27
C PHE A 175 -15.03 -7.44 -15.49
N LEU A 176 -14.30 -6.32 -15.44
CA LEU A 176 -14.88 -5.01 -15.70
C LEU A 176 -15.44 -4.87 -17.12
N GLY A 177 -14.82 -5.54 -18.10
CA GLY A 177 -15.25 -5.57 -19.49
C GLY A 177 -16.64 -6.20 -19.70
N GLN A 178 -17.10 -7.03 -18.77
CA GLN A 178 -18.46 -7.62 -18.80
C GLN A 178 -19.56 -6.58 -18.52
N TRP A 179 -19.20 -5.43 -17.94
CA TRP A 179 -20.14 -4.37 -17.60
C TRP A 179 -20.14 -3.24 -18.64
N PRO A 180 -21.30 -2.62 -18.91
CA PRO A 180 -21.40 -1.41 -19.73
C PRO A 180 -20.44 -0.32 -19.25
N ALA A 181 -19.86 0.44 -20.19
CA ALA A 181 -18.83 1.43 -19.88
C ALA A 181 -19.30 2.49 -18.86
N ASP A 182 -20.56 2.90 -18.96
CA ASP A 182 -21.21 3.83 -18.04
C ASP A 182 -21.46 3.24 -16.64
N LYS A 183 -21.38 1.93 -16.44
CA LYS A 183 -21.57 1.27 -15.13
C LYS A 183 -20.26 0.83 -14.47
N ARG A 184 -19.14 0.80 -15.21
CA ARG A 184 -17.83 0.38 -14.67
C ARG A 184 -17.38 1.21 -13.48
N HIS A 185 -17.67 2.52 -13.47
CA HIS A 185 -17.35 3.37 -12.33
C HIS A 185 -18.09 2.94 -11.06
N CYS A 186 -19.36 2.53 -11.15
CA CYS A 186 -20.13 2.01 -10.02
C CYS A 186 -19.52 0.71 -9.47
N VAL A 187 -19.08 -0.19 -10.35
CA VAL A 187 -18.40 -1.44 -9.95
C VAL A 187 -17.12 -1.15 -9.16
N LEU A 188 -16.32 -0.16 -9.61
CA LEU A 188 -15.10 0.25 -8.94
C LEU A 188 -15.37 0.89 -7.58
N LEU A 189 -16.38 1.76 -7.48
CA LEU A 189 -16.82 2.34 -6.20
C LEU A 189 -17.32 1.26 -5.23
N GLY A 190 -18.08 0.27 -5.74
CA GLY A 190 -18.50 -0.88 -4.95
C GLY A 190 -17.33 -1.74 -4.46
N ALA A 191 -16.30 -1.95 -5.28
CA ALA A 191 -15.08 -2.65 -4.88
C ALA A 191 -14.32 -1.87 -3.80
N ALA A 192 -14.16 -0.56 -3.97
CA ALA A 192 -13.51 0.30 -2.98
C ALA A 192 -14.28 0.31 -1.66
N ALA A 193 -15.59 0.52 -1.69
CA ALA A 193 -16.45 0.46 -0.50
C ALA A 193 -16.32 -0.91 0.20
N TYR A 194 -16.33 -2.01 -0.55
CA TYR A 194 -16.18 -3.36 0.01
C TYR A 194 -14.81 -3.62 0.63
N LEU A 195 -13.74 -3.12 0.00
CA LEU A 195 -12.37 -3.26 0.51
C LEU A 195 -12.18 -2.45 1.79
N TYR A 196 -12.55 -1.18 1.77
CA TYR A 196 -12.33 -0.30 2.91
C TYR A 196 -13.31 -0.56 4.07
N ALA A 197 -14.53 -1.06 3.81
CA ALA A 197 -15.45 -1.48 4.87
C ALA A 197 -14.93 -2.68 5.67
N GLN A 198 -14.04 -3.50 5.10
CA GLN A 198 -13.43 -4.62 5.83
C GLN A 198 -12.44 -4.17 6.91
N GLY A 199 -11.89 -2.96 6.79
CA GLY A 199 -10.84 -2.45 7.69
C GLY A 199 -9.55 -3.29 7.68
N PRO A 200 -8.59 -2.94 8.55
CA PRO A 200 -7.36 -3.71 8.72
C PRO A 200 -7.64 -5.12 9.24
N GLN A 201 -6.77 -6.09 8.90
CA GLN A 201 -6.90 -7.48 9.33
C GLN A 201 -5.56 -8.03 9.79
N ASN A 202 -5.50 -8.58 11.00
CA ASN A 202 -4.28 -9.10 11.64
C ASN A 202 -3.16 -8.06 11.74
N GLY A 203 -3.50 -6.81 12.01
CA GLY A 203 -2.56 -5.68 12.05
C GLY A 203 -2.08 -5.18 10.69
N GLU A 204 -2.50 -5.81 9.59
CA GLU A 204 -2.14 -5.38 8.24
C GLU A 204 -3.11 -4.31 7.70
N PRO A 205 -2.61 -3.32 6.94
CA PRO A 205 -3.45 -2.32 6.30
C PRO A 205 -4.39 -2.94 5.25
N VAL A 206 -5.42 -2.18 4.86
CA VAL A 206 -6.37 -2.61 3.82
C VAL A 206 -5.62 -2.85 2.51
N ARG A 207 -5.71 -4.08 1.98
CA ARG A 207 -5.11 -4.44 0.69
C ARG A 207 -5.98 -3.97 -0.47
N ASP A 208 -5.70 -2.76 -0.95
CA ASP A 208 -6.47 -2.08 -2.01
C ASP A 208 -5.79 -2.11 -3.40
N ALA A 209 -4.72 -2.90 -3.56
CA ALA A 209 -3.98 -3.04 -4.81
C ALA A 209 -4.84 -3.33 -6.04
N LEU A 210 -6.00 -3.99 -5.86
CA LEU A 210 -7.02 -4.22 -6.89
C LEU A 210 -7.46 -2.94 -7.62
N ILE A 211 -7.80 -1.89 -6.86
CA ILE A 211 -8.37 -0.65 -7.42
C ILE A 211 -7.28 0.32 -7.88
N TRP A 212 -6.02 -0.01 -7.62
CA TRP A 212 -4.84 0.78 -8.00
C TRP A 212 -3.94 0.08 -9.02
N GLN A 213 -4.47 -0.90 -9.75
CA GLN A 213 -3.71 -1.57 -10.81
C GLN A 213 -3.39 -0.59 -11.96
N LEU A 214 -2.10 -0.48 -12.27
CA LEU A 214 -1.63 0.26 -13.43
C LEU A 214 -2.01 -0.48 -14.73
N GLY A 215 -2.21 0.26 -15.82
CA GLY A 215 -2.50 -0.37 -17.11
C GLY A 215 -1.30 -1.09 -17.72
N ARG A 216 -1.54 -1.70 -18.87
CA ARG A 216 -0.53 -2.46 -19.63
C ARG A 216 0.68 -1.58 -19.94
N LYS A 217 1.88 -2.16 -19.84
CA LYS A 217 3.12 -1.49 -20.29
C LYS A 217 3.07 -1.34 -21.81
N ARG A 218 3.31 -0.12 -22.32
CA ARG A 218 3.34 0.12 -23.77
C ARG A 218 4.55 -0.57 -24.40
N ASP A 219 4.36 -1.13 -25.57
CA ASP A 219 5.42 -1.78 -26.34
C ASP A 219 6.51 -0.74 -26.69
N GLY A 220 7.78 -1.09 -26.50
CA GLY A 220 8.92 -0.18 -26.72
C GLY A 220 9.43 0.59 -25.48
N ALA A 221 8.86 0.36 -24.28
CA ALA A 221 9.34 0.90 -23.00
C ALA A 221 10.64 0.25 -22.48
N GLY A 222 11.50 -0.20 -23.39
CA GLY A 222 12.80 -0.78 -23.12
C GLY A 222 13.84 -0.10 -24.01
N ASN A 223 14.66 0.75 -23.39
CA ASN A 223 15.94 1.31 -23.85
C ASN A 223 16.02 2.76 -24.36
N ASP A 224 14.93 3.48 -24.65
CA ASP A 224 15.02 4.91 -24.97
C ASP A 224 14.41 5.80 -23.89
N ASN A 225 15.29 6.40 -23.09
CA ASN A 225 15.01 7.19 -21.89
C ASN A 225 14.13 8.44 -22.07
N CYS A 226 13.54 8.70 -23.23
CA CYS A 226 12.90 9.99 -23.47
C CYS A 226 11.47 9.97 -24.03
N ARG A 227 10.91 8.91 -24.63
CA ARG A 227 9.54 8.97 -25.21
C ARG A 227 8.67 7.71 -25.17
N GLY A 228 9.18 6.55 -24.73
CA GLY A 228 8.45 5.26 -24.78
C GLY A 228 8.03 4.69 -23.41
N ASN A 229 8.49 5.23 -22.29
CA ASN A 229 8.27 4.68 -20.95
C ASN A 229 6.90 5.09 -20.39
N GLY A 230 5.82 4.53 -20.95
CA GLY A 230 4.47 4.77 -20.51
C GLY A 230 3.70 3.48 -20.26
N ARG A 231 2.72 3.55 -19.36
CA ARG A 231 1.65 2.56 -19.26
C ARG A 231 0.39 3.12 -19.91
N GLU A 232 -0.44 2.24 -20.43
CA GLU A 232 -1.82 2.57 -20.80
C GLU A 232 -2.63 2.94 -19.55
N PRO A 233 -3.73 3.69 -19.68
CA PRO A 233 -4.68 3.85 -18.59
C PRO A 233 -5.20 2.48 -18.14
N GLY A 234 -5.12 2.20 -16.85
CA GLY A 234 -5.64 0.98 -16.23
C GLY A 234 -6.77 1.27 -15.25
N ILE A 235 -7.00 0.30 -14.35
CA ILE A 235 -8.01 0.42 -13.29
C ILE A 235 -7.73 1.62 -12.38
N ALA A 236 -6.46 1.94 -12.09
CA ALA A 236 -6.10 3.11 -11.30
C ALA A 236 -6.67 4.42 -11.90
N GLN A 237 -6.52 4.62 -13.22
CA GLN A 237 -7.06 5.80 -13.90
C GLN A 237 -8.59 5.79 -13.92
N ALA A 238 -9.22 4.64 -14.13
CA ALA A 238 -10.67 4.49 -14.07
C ALA A 238 -11.22 4.76 -12.66
N MET A 239 -10.50 4.35 -11.61
CA MET A 239 -10.86 4.61 -10.22
C MET A 239 -10.73 6.10 -9.89
N LEU A 240 -9.66 6.76 -10.32
CA LEU A 240 -9.54 8.22 -10.19
C LEU A 240 -10.71 8.94 -10.86
N ALA A 241 -11.09 8.54 -12.07
CA ALA A 241 -12.25 9.11 -12.76
C ALA A 241 -13.56 8.86 -11.99
N ALA A 242 -13.76 7.66 -11.44
CA ALA A 242 -14.93 7.32 -10.64
C ALA A 242 -15.03 8.20 -9.37
N LEU A 243 -13.90 8.40 -8.66
CA LEU A 243 -13.84 9.28 -7.49
C LEU A 243 -14.14 10.74 -7.84
N ARG A 244 -13.69 11.22 -9.01
CA ARG A 244 -14.03 12.57 -9.50
C ARG A 244 -15.50 12.71 -9.84
N GLN A 245 -16.09 11.68 -10.43
CA GLN A 245 -17.50 11.69 -10.80
C GLN A 245 -18.41 11.86 -9.59
N ILE A 246 -18.04 11.29 -8.44
CA ILE A 246 -18.76 11.45 -7.16
C ILE A 246 -18.27 12.66 -6.35
N GLY A 247 -17.39 13.49 -6.92
CA GLY A 247 -16.91 14.73 -6.32
C GLY A 247 -15.87 14.56 -5.20
N LEU A 248 -15.40 13.34 -4.92
CA LEU A 248 -14.38 13.09 -3.90
C LEU A 248 -12.99 13.61 -4.29
N LEU A 249 -12.69 13.60 -5.59
CA LEU A 249 -11.48 14.18 -6.15
C LEU A 249 -11.84 15.30 -7.12
N GLY A 250 -11.08 16.39 -7.15
CA GLY A 250 -11.15 17.37 -8.22
C GLY A 250 -10.25 17.01 -9.42
N GLU A 251 -10.39 17.79 -10.48
CA GLU A 251 -9.43 17.77 -11.57
C GLU A 251 -8.11 18.44 -11.11
N PRO A 252 -6.95 17.88 -11.49
CA PRO A 252 -5.67 18.49 -11.15
C PRO A 252 -5.52 19.82 -11.89
N VAL A 253 -5.15 20.86 -11.16
CA VAL A 253 -4.85 22.18 -11.72
C VAL A 253 -3.33 22.33 -11.78
N TRP A 254 -2.82 22.60 -12.98
CA TRP A 254 -1.40 22.83 -13.18
C TRP A 254 -1.04 24.27 -12.81
N THR A 255 -0.23 24.41 -11.76
CA THR A 255 0.29 25.70 -11.29
C THR A 255 1.76 25.85 -11.67
N SER A 256 2.31 27.05 -11.47
CA SER A 256 3.75 27.30 -11.67
C SER A 256 4.65 26.52 -10.70
N GLN A 257 4.10 25.95 -9.61
CA GLN A 257 4.84 25.10 -8.67
C GLN A 257 4.64 23.59 -8.92
N GLY A 258 3.80 23.22 -9.90
CA GLY A 258 3.45 21.83 -10.21
C GLY A 258 1.95 21.59 -10.22
N ALA A 259 1.56 20.32 -10.39
CA ALA A 259 0.17 19.92 -10.31
C ALA A 259 -0.33 20.00 -8.87
N VAL A 260 -1.43 20.71 -8.66
CA VAL A 260 -2.16 20.77 -7.38
C VAL A 260 -3.50 20.07 -7.57
N LEU A 261 -3.78 19.11 -6.70
CA LEU A 261 -5.10 18.48 -6.63
C LEU A 261 -5.98 19.34 -5.71
N HIS A 262 -7.05 19.89 -6.27
CA HIS A 262 -8.09 20.53 -5.48
C HIS A 262 -9.13 19.49 -5.06
N TYR A 263 -9.46 19.46 -3.79
CA TYR A 263 -10.62 18.74 -3.27
C TYR A 263 -11.80 19.71 -3.30
N ARG A 264 -12.98 19.24 -3.73
CA ARG A 264 -14.14 20.11 -3.99
C ARG A 264 -14.59 20.86 -2.72
N ASP A 265 -14.42 20.20 -1.58
CA ASP A 265 -14.56 20.75 -0.24
C ASP A 265 -13.26 20.46 0.53
N GLU A 266 -12.85 21.36 1.44
CA GLU A 266 -11.86 20.99 2.46
C GLU A 266 -12.36 19.71 3.14
N PRO A 267 -11.56 18.63 3.24
CA PRO A 267 -11.97 17.42 3.93
C PRO A 267 -12.36 17.79 5.35
N SER A 268 -13.67 17.80 5.64
CA SER A 268 -14.15 18.04 6.99
C SER A 268 -13.62 16.90 7.86
N ALA A 269 -12.71 17.22 8.78
CA ALA A 269 -12.15 16.26 9.74
C ALA A 269 -13.25 15.54 10.55
N LYS A 270 -14.46 16.12 10.62
CA LYS A 270 -15.64 15.55 11.29
C LYS A 270 -16.42 14.53 10.44
N CYS A 271 -16.11 14.39 9.15
CA CYS A 271 -16.84 13.55 8.20
C CYS A 271 -16.08 12.27 7.81
N ALA A 272 -14.88 12.04 8.36
CA ALA A 272 -14.11 10.85 8.09
C ALA A 272 -14.74 9.66 8.84
N GLY A 273 -15.22 8.67 8.08
CA GLY A 273 -15.92 7.53 8.62
C GLY A 273 -14.97 6.40 8.98
N VAL A 274 -14.97 5.95 10.23
CA VAL A 274 -14.10 4.87 10.71
C VAL A 274 -14.73 3.51 10.39
N PRO A 275 -14.11 2.66 9.53
CA PRO A 275 -14.65 1.35 9.22
C PRO A 275 -14.48 0.38 10.40
N VAL A 276 -15.59 -0.04 10.98
CA VAL A 276 -15.64 -0.97 12.11
C VAL A 276 -16.54 -2.15 11.77
N ARG A 277 -16.03 -3.37 11.98
CA ARG A 277 -16.87 -4.56 11.98
C ARG A 277 -17.34 -4.88 13.39
N LEU A 278 -18.65 -5.06 13.54
CA LEU A 278 -19.31 -5.43 14.79
C LEU A 278 -19.82 -6.87 14.67
N ASN A 279 -19.28 -7.74 15.51
CA ASN A 279 -19.58 -9.16 15.56
C ASN A 279 -20.62 -9.48 16.64
N GLY A 280 -21.40 -10.54 16.45
CA GLY A 280 -22.42 -10.99 17.39
C GLY A 280 -23.71 -10.17 17.39
N VAL A 281 -23.89 -9.26 16.43
CA VAL A 281 -25.03 -8.33 16.38
C VAL A 281 -26.37 -9.07 16.34
N TRP A 282 -26.52 -10.07 15.46
CA TRP A 282 -27.74 -10.88 15.38
C TRP A 282 -28.05 -11.64 16.68
N LEU A 283 -27.04 -12.18 17.36
CA LEU A 283 -27.20 -12.94 18.59
C LEU A 283 -27.61 -12.02 19.73
N ASN A 284 -26.95 -10.88 19.86
CA ASN A 284 -27.26 -9.88 20.88
C ASN A 284 -28.66 -9.29 20.69
N TRP A 285 -29.04 -9.03 19.44
CA TRP A 285 -30.41 -8.63 19.11
C TRP A 285 -31.42 -9.70 19.52
N LEU A 286 -31.18 -10.98 19.18
CA LEU A 286 -32.06 -12.08 19.55
C LEU A 286 -32.21 -12.21 21.08
N ASN A 287 -31.09 -12.17 21.81
CA ASN A 287 -31.05 -12.22 23.27
C ASN A 287 -31.77 -11.04 23.93
N SER A 288 -31.81 -9.87 23.28
CA SER A 288 -32.55 -8.71 23.78
C SER A 288 -34.08 -8.85 23.67
N ARG A 289 -34.56 -9.82 22.88
CA ARG A 289 -35.99 -9.98 22.55
C ARG A 289 -36.65 -11.21 23.18
N ASN A 290 -35.94 -12.33 23.28
CA ASN A 290 -36.58 -13.62 23.52
C ASN A 290 -36.75 -14.00 25.01
N GLY A 291 -36.34 -13.16 25.96
CA GLY A 291 -36.41 -13.48 27.41
C GLY A 291 -35.56 -14.68 27.84
N HIS A 292 -34.92 -15.36 26.89
CA HIS A 292 -33.96 -16.45 27.06
C HIS A 292 -32.63 -16.03 26.42
N GLN A 293 -31.52 -16.25 27.13
CA GLN A 293 -30.18 -15.85 26.65
C GLN A 293 -29.42 -17.07 26.14
N TYR A 294 -29.02 -17.01 24.87
CA TYR A 294 -28.08 -17.95 24.29
C TYR A 294 -26.65 -17.48 24.53
N THR A 295 -25.83 -18.34 25.13
CA THR A 295 -24.41 -18.05 25.42
C THR A 295 -23.52 -18.26 24.19
N ARG A 296 -23.82 -19.27 23.36
CA ARG A 296 -23.06 -19.54 22.14
C ARG A 296 -23.97 -19.48 20.92
N MET A 297 -23.39 -19.05 19.79
CA MET A 297 -24.08 -19.02 18.50
C MET A 297 -24.56 -20.40 18.03
N SER A 298 -23.84 -21.47 18.43
CA SER A 298 -24.19 -22.86 18.14
C SER A 298 -25.46 -23.33 18.83
N ASP A 299 -25.86 -22.65 19.90
CA ASP A 299 -26.96 -23.07 20.76
C ASP A 299 -28.31 -22.58 20.20
N VAL A 300 -28.28 -21.68 19.21
CA VAL A 300 -29.47 -21.13 18.56
C VAL A 300 -29.96 -22.09 17.48
N PRO A 301 -31.23 -22.50 17.49
CA PRO A 301 -31.81 -23.32 16.43
C PRO A 301 -31.61 -22.70 15.05
N PRO A 302 -31.30 -23.48 14.00
CA PRO A 302 -30.97 -22.94 12.67
C PRO A 302 -32.03 -21.99 12.10
N ALA A 303 -33.32 -22.32 12.25
CA ALA A 303 -34.42 -21.47 11.75
C ALA A 303 -34.46 -20.10 12.45
N GLU A 304 -34.27 -20.08 13.78
CA GLU A 304 -34.23 -18.84 14.57
C GLU A 304 -33.00 -18.00 14.23
N ARG A 305 -31.84 -18.65 14.08
CA ARG A 305 -30.61 -18.00 13.65
C ARG A 305 -30.78 -17.32 12.29
N ASP A 306 -31.31 -18.05 11.31
CA ASP A 306 -31.44 -17.54 9.95
C ASP A 306 -32.48 -16.40 9.89
N GLN A 307 -33.56 -16.50 10.68
CA GLN A 307 -34.52 -15.41 10.87
C GLN A 307 -33.87 -14.17 11.52
N ALA A 308 -33.07 -14.35 12.57
CA ALA A 308 -32.37 -13.24 13.23
C ALA A 308 -31.37 -12.56 12.28
N LYS A 309 -30.61 -13.33 11.50
CA LYS A 309 -29.69 -12.80 10.48
C LYS A 309 -30.43 -12.01 9.40
N ALA A 310 -31.56 -12.51 8.91
CA ALA A 310 -32.40 -11.79 7.95
C ALA A 310 -32.93 -10.47 8.53
N ARG A 311 -33.35 -10.46 9.80
CA ARG A 311 -33.78 -9.22 10.49
C ARG A 311 -32.68 -8.19 10.60
N ILE A 312 -31.45 -8.61 10.90
CA ILE A 312 -30.31 -7.69 10.88
C ILE A 312 -30.15 -7.08 9.48
N ALA A 313 -30.23 -7.88 8.41
CA ALA A 313 -30.12 -7.37 7.05
C ALA A 313 -31.19 -6.33 6.70
N ASP A 314 -32.44 -6.51 7.18
CA ASP A 314 -33.50 -5.51 7.05
C ASP A 314 -33.14 -4.21 7.79
N PHE A 315 -32.70 -4.30 9.06
CA PHE A 315 -32.43 -3.12 9.89
C PHE A 315 -31.29 -2.25 9.40
N VAL A 316 -30.35 -2.80 8.64
CA VAL A 316 -29.26 -1.98 8.10
C VAL A 316 -29.77 -0.93 7.12
N GLN A 317 -30.90 -1.20 6.44
CA GLN A 317 -31.44 -0.30 5.43
C GLN A 317 -32.09 0.96 6.03
N ASP A 318 -32.70 0.84 7.22
CA ASP A 318 -33.58 1.90 7.75
C ASP A 318 -33.40 2.22 9.24
N ARG A 319 -32.89 1.28 10.06
CA ARG A 319 -32.85 1.45 11.52
C ARG A 319 -31.47 1.69 12.11
N PHE A 320 -30.44 1.12 11.51
CA PHE A 320 -29.08 1.23 12.05
C PHE A 320 -28.41 2.51 11.60
N GLN A 321 -28.70 3.03 10.40
CA GLN A 321 -28.18 4.32 9.99
C GLN A 321 -28.68 5.43 10.94
N GLY A 322 -27.75 6.24 11.46
CA GLY A 322 -28.04 7.26 12.47
C GLY A 322 -28.10 6.75 13.91
N MET A 323 -28.03 5.43 14.14
CA MET A 323 -28.05 4.87 15.49
C MET A 323 -26.80 5.28 16.29
N MET A 324 -27.04 5.65 17.55
CA MET A 324 -26.00 5.98 18.51
C MET A 324 -25.47 4.72 19.19
N LEU A 325 -24.14 4.58 19.20
CA LEU A 325 -23.40 3.52 19.87
C LEU A 325 -22.41 4.12 20.86
N PHE A 326 -22.23 3.43 21.99
CA PHE A 326 -21.25 3.75 23.02
C PHE A 326 -20.20 2.66 23.07
N THR A 327 -18.93 3.03 23.08
CA THR A 327 -17.82 2.07 23.15
C THR A 327 -17.33 1.90 24.59
N GLU A 328 -17.13 0.65 24.99
CA GLU A 328 -16.65 0.29 26.34
C GLU A 328 -15.57 -0.80 26.21
N VAL A 329 -14.54 -0.74 27.05
CA VAL A 329 -13.56 -1.82 27.19
C VAL A 329 -14.01 -2.73 28.33
N THR A 330 -14.15 -4.02 28.06
CA THR A 330 -14.62 -5.03 29.00
C THR A 330 -13.59 -6.14 29.19
N ASP A 331 -13.50 -6.71 30.38
CA ASP A 331 -12.56 -7.80 30.71
C ASP A 331 -13.19 -9.21 30.56
N ASN A 332 -14.27 -9.32 29.77
CA ASN A 332 -15.10 -10.52 29.72
C ASN A 332 -14.73 -11.50 28.58
N GLY A 333 -13.56 -11.35 27.97
CA GLY A 333 -13.12 -12.17 26.84
C GLY A 333 -12.23 -13.34 27.28
N PRO A 334 -12.31 -14.53 26.63
CA PRO A 334 -11.38 -15.64 26.86
C PRO A 334 -9.91 -15.30 26.53
N ASN A 335 -9.65 -14.15 25.89
CA ASN A 335 -8.33 -13.66 25.47
C ASN A 335 -8.00 -12.27 26.06
N GLY A 336 -8.65 -11.85 27.17
CA GLY A 336 -8.44 -10.55 27.81
C GLY A 336 -9.41 -9.44 27.35
N LEU A 337 -8.96 -8.19 27.49
CA LEU A 337 -9.72 -6.96 27.20
C LEU A 337 -10.35 -6.99 25.79
N ARG A 338 -11.66 -6.75 25.71
CA ARG A 338 -12.41 -6.60 24.47
C ARG A 338 -13.15 -5.28 24.42
N VAL A 339 -13.14 -4.65 23.25
CA VAL A 339 -13.97 -3.48 22.97
C VAL A 339 -15.36 -3.92 22.53
N VAL A 340 -16.39 -3.42 23.21
CA VAL A 340 -17.80 -3.66 22.91
C VAL A 340 -18.50 -2.36 22.55
N THR A 341 -19.59 -2.47 21.79
CA THR A 341 -20.51 -1.38 21.50
C THR A 341 -21.84 -1.64 22.19
N ARG A 342 -22.42 -0.60 22.80
CA ARG A 342 -23.75 -0.62 23.42
C ARG A 342 -24.66 0.39 22.77
N THR A 343 -25.96 0.11 22.78
CA THR A 343 -26.98 1.10 22.39
C THR A 343 -27.21 2.11 23.52
N LEU A 344 -27.94 3.19 23.24
CA LEU A 344 -28.35 4.20 24.24
C LEU A 344 -29.04 3.60 25.48
N HIS A 345 -29.70 2.44 25.33
CA HIS A 345 -30.39 1.75 26.43
C HIS A 345 -29.47 0.80 27.22
N GLY A 346 -28.16 0.81 26.97
CA GLY A 346 -27.19 -0.05 27.66
C GLY A 346 -27.13 -1.50 27.14
N ASN A 347 -27.99 -1.86 26.18
CA ASN A 347 -27.97 -3.19 25.57
C ASN A 347 -26.68 -3.39 24.77
N LEU A 348 -26.04 -4.54 24.94
CA LEU A 348 -24.90 -4.94 24.11
C LEU A 348 -25.36 -5.00 22.65
N PHE A 349 -24.72 -4.22 21.78
CA PHE A 349 -24.99 -4.21 20.36
C PHE A 349 -24.10 -5.21 19.63
N GLY A 350 -22.79 -5.12 19.83
CA GLY A 350 -21.82 -6.01 19.20
C GLY A 350 -20.42 -5.89 19.76
N PHE A 351 -19.58 -6.86 19.44
CA PHE A 351 -18.15 -6.87 19.74
C PHE A 351 -17.36 -6.28 18.58
N VAL A 352 -16.47 -5.34 18.85
CA VAL A 352 -15.58 -4.80 17.82
C VAL A 352 -14.64 -5.91 17.34
N GLN A 353 -14.44 -6.03 16.03
CA GLN A 353 -13.46 -6.97 15.48
C GLN A 353 -12.06 -6.60 15.96
N ARG A 354 -11.25 -7.62 16.24
CA ARG A 354 -9.82 -7.46 16.50
C ARG A 354 -9.16 -6.60 15.43
N ASP A 355 -8.23 -5.74 15.84
CA ASP A 355 -7.50 -4.77 15.02
C ASP A 355 -8.30 -3.51 14.62
N HIS A 356 -9.62 -3.48 14.89
CA HIS A 356 -10.43 -2.27 14.77
C HIS A 356 -10.60 -1.56 16.12
N GLU A 357 -10.11 -2.15 17.21
CA GLU A 357 -10.32 -1.68 18.59
C GLU A 357 -9.78 -0.28 18.82
N LEU A 358 -8.54 -0.01 18.40
CA LEU A 358 -7.91 1.32 18.54
C LEU A 358 -8.70 2.41 17.82
N ALA A 359 -9.30 2.10 16.68
CA ALA A 359 -10.12 3.04 15.93
C ALA A 359 -11.48 3.28 16.62
N ALA A 360 -12.07 2.22 17.18
CA ALA A 360 -13.35 2.28 17.88
C ALA A 360 -13.28 2.99 19.25
N ILE A 361 -12.15 2.97 19.95
CA ILE A 361 -12.01 3.65 21.26
C ILE A 361 -11.57 5.11 21.17
N ARG A 362 -11.37 5.67 19.96
CA ARG A 362 -10.95 7.08 19.79
C ARG A 362 -11.97 8.08 20.35
N TYR A 363 -13.24 7.69 20.40
CA TYR A 363 -14.34 8.48 20.93
C TYR A 363 -15.24 7.56 21.75
N ASP A 364 -15.92 8.12 22.75
CA ASP A 364 -16.86 7.35 23.59
C ASP A 364 -18.20 7.11 22.89
N GLN A 365 -18.57 8.01 21.97
CA GLN A 365 -19.86 8.04 21.30
C GLN A 365 -19.70 8.06 19.79
N TRP A 366 -20.44 7.18 19.15
CA TRP A 366 -20.41 6.97 17.71
C TRP A 366 -21.81 7.01 17.14
N ARG A 367 -21.91 7.50 15.91
CA ARG A 367 -23.08 7.36 15.06
C ARG A 367 -22.74 6.44 13.91
N ILE A 368 -23.58 5.44 13.65
CA ILE A 368 -23.48 4.62 12.45
C ILE A 368 -23.86 5.51 11.25
N ALA A 369 -22.87 5.95 10.49
CA ALA A 369 -23.09 6.80 9.30
C ALA A 369 -23.49 5.94 8.09
N TRP A 370 -22.94 4.74 8.01
CA TRP A 370 -23.25 3.76 7.00
C TRP A 370 -23.07 2.35 7.56
N ALA A 371 -23.81 1.38 7.05
CA ALA A 371 -23.58 -0.01 7.36
C ALA A 371 -24.06 -0.97 6.25
N THR A 372 -23.58 -2.21 6.31
CA THR A 372 -24.10 -3.37 5.56
C THR A 372 -24.04 -4.63 6.42
N ALA A 373 -24.96 -5.56 6.20
CA ALA A 373 -24.99 -6.84 6.92
C ALA A 373 -24.16 -7.91 6.22
N VAL A 374 -23.32 -8.61 6.98
CA VAL A 374 -22.58 -9.79 6.50
C VAL A 374 -22.73 -10.92 7.52
N ASP A 375 -23.46 -11.95 7.14
CA ASP A 375 -23.74 -13.11 7.98
C ASP A 375 -24.38 -12.76 9.35
N GLY A 376 -25.28 -11.76 9.36
CA GLY A 376 -25.90 -11.22 10.57
C GLY A 376 -24.98 -10.39 11.48
N ASN A 377 -23.74 -10.14 11.04
CA ASN A 377 -22.84 -9.16 11.65
C ASN A 377 -22.89 -7.86 10.86
N LEU A 378 -22.34 -6.78 11.43
CA LEU A 378 -22.35 -5.48 10.79
C LEU A 378 -20.96 -5.11 10.28
N LEU A 379 -20.85 -4.74 9.01
CA LEU A 379 -19.77 -3.88 8.54
C LEU A 379 -20.30 -2.46 8.58
N SER A 380 -19.65 -1.57 9.31
CA SER A 380 -20.14 -0.22 9.54
C SER A 380 -19.06 0.81 9.36
N VAL A 381 -19.49 2.03 9.05
CA VAL A 381 -18.68 3.23 9.04
C VAL A 381 -19.22 4.12 10.14
N LEU A 382 -18.40 4.34 11.17
CA LEU A 382 -18.77 5.11 12.34
C LEU A 382 -18.26 6.54 12.21
N THR A 383 -19.07 7.50 12.63
CA THR A 383 -18.67 8.91 12.75
C THR A 383 -18.76 9.33 14.21
N PRO A 384 -17.85 10.17 14.71
CA PRO A 384 -17.92 10.65 16.08
C PRO A 384 -19.23 11.41 16.31
N ALA A 385 -19.95 11.07 17.37
CA ALA A 385 -21.13 11.82 17.78
C ALA A 385 -20.69 12.91 18.78
N VAL A 386 -20.22 14.04 18.24
CA VAL A 386 -19.83 15.23 19.03
C VAL A 386 -21.08 16.02 19.43
#